data_AF-A0A657JD67-F1
#
_entry.id   AF-A0A657JD67-F1
#
_cell.length_a   1.000
_cell.length_b   1.000
_cell.length_c   1.000
_cell.angle_alpha   90.00
_cell.angle_beta   90.00
_cell.angle_gamma   90.00
#
_symmetry.space_group_name_H-M   'P 1'
#
loop_
_entity.id
_entity.type
_entity.pdbx_description
1 polymer ?
#
loop_
_entity_poly.entity_id
_entity_poly.type
_entity_poly.pdbx_seq_one_letter_code
_entity_poly.pdbx_strand_id
1 'polypeptide(L)' 'MANTENKCEITMNGKTYPCHISMAMDLVGGKWKGVILYYLKDGPKRFNEINQLMPTITEMTLSLQLK' A
#
# COMPACT_ATOMS: atom_id res chain seq x y z
N MET A 1 15.40 4.84 -33.55
CA MET A 1 15.86 3.52 -33.08
C MET A 1 16.28 3.71 -31.62
N ALA A 2 15.64 2.96 -30.72
CA ALA A 2 15.79 2.86 -29.26
C ALA A 2 16.19 4.14 -28.48
N ASN A 3 15.19 4.72 -27.80
CA ASN A 3 15.32 5.85 -26.87
C ASN A 3 16.23 5.46 -25.69
N THR A 4 17.16 6.35 -25.33
CA THR A 4 18.16 6.17 -24.28
C THR A 4 17.49 5.81 -22.95
N GLU A 5 18.00 4.76 -22.33
CA GLU A 5 17.41 4.00 -21.22
C GLU A 5 17.11 4.85 -19.99
N ASN A 6 15.82 5.04 -19.69
CA ASN A 6 15.35 5.41 -18.36
C ASN A 6 15.53 4.21 -17.42
N LYS A 7 16.77 3.96 -16.98
CA LYS A 7 17.07 2.92 -15.99
C LYS A 7 16.77 3.44 -14.58
N CYS A 8 15.49 3.51 -14.21
CA CYS A 8 15.07 3.84 -12.84
C CYS A 8 15.15 2.60 -11.94
N GLU A 9 16.36 2.09 -11.69
CA GLU A 9 16.57 1.01 -10.74
C GLU A 9 16.67 1.58 -9.32
N ILE A 10 15.77 1.15 -8.43
CA ILE A 10 15.71 1.64 -7.05
C ILE A 10 15.82 0.46 -6.11
N THR A 11 16.71 0.56 -5.13
CA THR A 11 16.89 -0.48 -4.11
C THR A 11 16.35 -0.02 -2.77
N MET A 12 15.45 -0.80 -2.18
CA MET A 12 14.91 -0.54 -0.84
C MET A 12 14.68 -1.86 -0.10
N ASN A 13 15.10 -1.90 1.15
CA ASN A 13 15.05 -3.09 2.02
C ASN A 13 15.64 -4.35 1.35
N GLY A 14 16.72 -4.18 0.57
CA GLY A 14 17.39 -5.27 -0.13
C GLY A 14 16.68 -5.80 -1.38
N LYS A 15 15.56 -5.18 -1.80
CA LYS A 15 14.87 -5.49 -3.07
C LYS A 15 15.18 -4.40 -4.11
N THR A 16 15.46 -4.82 -5.34
CA THR A 16 15.67 -3.91 -6.50
C THR A 16 14.39 -3.85 -7.34
N TYR A 17 13.92 -2.64 -7.62
CA TYR A 17 12.73 -2.38 -8.42
C TYR A 17 13.10 -1.72 -9.75
N PRO A 18 12.42 -2.07 -10.86
CA PRO A 18 12.68 -1.49 -12.17
C PRO A 18 12.16 -0.06 -12.35
N CYS A 19 11.29 0.41 -11.44
CA CYS A 19 10.81 1.79 -11.41
C CYS A 19 10.18 2.15 -10.06
N HIS A 20 10.02 3.47 -9.81
CA HIS A 20 9.39 4.02 -8.59
C HIS A 20 7.96 3.51 -8.40
N ILE A 21 7.23 3.29 -9.49
CA ILE A 21 5.85 2.79 -9.44
C ILE A 21 5.82 1.35 -8.93
N SER A 22 6.72 0.48 -9.43
CA SER A 22 6.81 -0.91 -8.97
C SER A 22 7.18 -0.99 -7.49
N MET A 23 8.06 -0.10 -7.02
CA MET A 23 8.42 0.02 -5.61
C MET A 23 7.22 0.44 -4.76
N ALA A 24 6.48 1.47 -5.19
CA ALA A 24 5.28 1.94 -4.49
C ALA A 24 4.21 0.83 -4.43
N MET A 25 4.01 0.09 -5.51
CA MET A 25 3.07 -1.03 -5.54
C MET A 25 3.47 -2.18 -4.58
N ASP A 26 4.75 -2.44 -4.35
CA ASP A 26 5.18 -3.41 -3.32
C ASP A 26 4.84 -2.91 -1.90
N LEU A 27 5.00 -1.60 -1.66
CA LEU A 27 4.75 -0.99 -0.35
C LEU A 27 3.27 -0.86 -0.01
N VAL A 28 2.53 -0.13 -0.85
CA VAL A 28 1.14 0.29 -0.61
C VAL A 28 0.11 -0.47 -1.45
N GLY A 29 0.57 -1.34 -2.36
CA GLY A 29 -0.33 -2.16 -3.16
C GLY A 29 -1.05 -3.23 -2.34
N GLY A 30 -1.95 -3.93 -3.02
CA GLY A 30 -2.88 -4.87 -2.41
C GLY A 30 -4.27 -4.27 -2.21
N LYS A 31 -5.24 -5.13 -1.91
CA LYS A 31 -6.66 -4.77 -1.90
C LYS A 31 -7.04 -3.75 -0.81
N TRP A 32 -6.33 -3.77 0.32
CA TRP A 32 -6.80 -3.09 1.53
C TRP A 32 -5.91 -1.94 2.02
N LYS A 33 -4.59 -1.99 1.83
CA LYS A 33 -3.66 -0.96 2.34
C LYS A 33 -4.01 0.46 1.88
N GLY A 34 -4.26 0.66 0.59
CA GLY A 34 -4.65 1.97 0.06
C GLY A 34 -5.96 2.49 0.64
N VAL A 35 -6.95 1.61 0.85
CA VAL A 35 -8.25 1.97 1.42
C VAL A 35 -8.11 2.33 2.90
N ILE A 36 -7.31 1.57 3.65
CA ILE A 36 -7.01 1.85 5.06
C ILE A 36 -6.32 3.21 5.19
N LEU A 37 -5.30 3.47 4.36
CA LEU A 37 -4.61 4.77 4.33
C LEU A 37 -5.54 5.93 3.97
N TYR A 38 -6.47 5.72 3.04
CA TYR A 38 -7.47 6.73 2.68
C TYR A 38 -8.32 7.14 3.89
N TYR A 39 -8.76 6.19 4.73
CA TYR A 39 -9.54 6.51 5.93
C TYR A 39 -8.72 7.07 7.08
N LEU A 40 -7.42 6.78 7.13
CA LEU A 40 -6.50 7.32 8.13
C LEU A 40 -5.91 8.69 7.77
N LYS A 41 -6.06 9.14 6.51
CA LYS A 41 -5.49 10.42 6.04
C LYS A 41 -5.99 11.63 6.83
N ASP A 42 -7.23 11.58 7.30
CA ASP A 42 -7.91 12.68 8.01
C ASP A 42 -7.69 12.61 9.53
N GLY A 43 -7.01 11.58 10.02
CA GLY A 43 -6.69 11.39 11.43
C GLY A 43 -6.77 9.95 11.90
N PRO A 44 -6.28 9.66 13.12
CA PRO A 44 -6.35 8.33 13.70
C PRO A 44 -7.81 7.92 13.92
N LYS A 45 -8.12 6.65 13.61
CA LYS A 45 -9.43 6.04 13.83
C LYS A 45 -9.27 4.76 14.66
N ARG A 46 -10.26 4.47 15.49
CA ARG A 46 -10.33 3.19 16.22
C ARG A 46 -10.62 2.06 15.24
N PHE A 47 -10.18 0.85 15.60
CA PHE A 47 -10.38 -0.36 14.80
C PHE A 47 -11.85 -0.55 14.36
N ASN A 48 -12.79 -0.37 15.30
CA ASN A 48 -14.22 -0.51 15.02
C ASN A 48 -14.74 0.54 14.02
N GLU A 49 -14.20 1.76 14.04
CA GLU A 49 -14.61 2.81 13.09
C GLU A 49 -14.15 2.45 11.67
N ILE A 50 -12.93 1.95 11.52
CA ILE A 50 -12.40 1.50 10.21
C ILE A 50 -13.19 0.27 9.71
N ASN A 51 -13.51 -0.67 10.60
CA ASN A 51 -14.29 -1.85 10.27
C ASN A 51 -15.70 -1.47 9.77
N GLN A 52 -16.35 -0.49 10.41
CA GLN A 52 -17.65 0.02 9.97
C GLN A 52 -17.59 0.75 8.62
N LEU A 53 -16.49 1.45 8.33
CA LEU A 53 -16.27 2.14 7.05
C LEU A 53 -15.94 1.17 5.89
N MET A 54 -15.58 -0.07 6.20
CA MET A 54 -15.18 -1.08 5.21
C MET A 54 -15.90 -2.43 5.43
N PRO A 55 -17.23 -2.52 5.27
CA PRO A 55 -17.99 -3.73 5.60
C PRO A 55 -17.59 -4.99 4.79
N THR A 56 -16.84 -4.84 3.71
CA THR A 56 -16.35 -5.94 2.88
C THR A 56 -15.07 -6.61 3.39
N ILE A 57 -14.36 -6.00 4.35
CA ILE A 57 -13.17 -6.60 4.97
C ILE A 57 -13.61 -7.40 6.19
N THR A 58 -12.96 -8.55 6.44
CA THR A 58 -13.17 -9.28 7.70
C THR A 58 -12.29 -8.69 8.80
N GLU A 59 -12.73 -8.75 10.05
CA GLU A 59 -11.95 -8.27 11.21
C GLU A 59 -10.56 -8.90 11.28
N MET A 60 -10.45 -10.20 10.98
CA MET A 60 -9.18 -10.91 10.90
C MET A 60 -8.25 -10.31 9.85
N THR A 61 -8.78 -10.01 8.65
CA THR A 61 -7.98 -9.40 7.57
C THR A 61 -7.57 -7.99 7.94
N LEU A 62 -8.49 -7.19 8.50
CA LEU A 62 -8.20 -5.83 8.95
C LEU A 62 -7.10 -5.81 10.03
N SER A 63 -7.19 -6.72 11.01
CA SER A 63 -6.18 -6.87 12.05
C SER A 63 -4.82 -7.26 11.46
N LEU A 64 -4.77 -8.16 10.48
CA LEU A 64 -3.53 -8.55 9.82
C LEU A 64 -2.89 -7.40 9.03
N GLN A 65 -3.69 -6.53 8.42
CA GLN A 65 -3.19 -5.38 7.65
C GLN A 65 -2.73 -4.21 8.52
N LEU A 66 -3.16 -4.14 9.79
CA LEU A 66 -2.80 -3.09 10.75
C LEU A 66 -1.68 -3.50 11.72
N LYS A 67 -1.18 -4.74 11.64
CA LYS A 67 0.04 -5.17 12.34
C LYS A 67 1.28 -4.57 11.69
#